data_AF-A0A7C1XFN4-F1
#
_entry.id   AF-A0A7C1XFN4-F1
#
_cell.length_a   1.000
_cell.length_b   1.000
_cell.length_c   1.000
_cell.angle_alpha   90.00
_cell.angle_beta   90.00
_cell.angle_gamma   90.00
#
_symmetry.space_group_name_H-M   'P 1'
#
loop_
_entity.id
_entity.type
_entity.pdbx_description
1 polymer ?
#
loop_
_entity_poly.entity_id
_entity_poly.type
_entity_poly.pdbx_seq_one_letter_code
_entity_poly.pdbx_strand_id
1 'polypeptide(L)'
;MRIARTFSRLIELVNDEGFDLLLIAGDLFDSARPDDNTLASAIAQLRRLKVPAVLLPGNHDRPNPRSGYPYAELRSRCHNVRVFLQPEPAAFEFPGLGLVVYGRAGAHDPRTSPLLGFEKRPGFSFHVIMAHGSYVIPGLTKPKRFPIDDKDLAACFADYVALGDWHGCREVRTARPAAWYSGGPEPLKFGEDAAGFVLEVRLGDGPEGVRVVPRRVGEARARAEELDLSGLHGPEDVHAVLAGMKDRTLMLELRLRAVGLEFNGVYPEVGCKVGSGDRQTGPSERLR
;
A
#
# COMPACT_ATOMS: atom_id res chain seq x y z
N MET A 1 4.14 11.28 -14.87
CA MET A 1 4.54 10.88 -13.49
C MET A 1 4.67 9.36 -13.43
N ARG A 2 5.68 8.85 -12.70
CA ARG A 2 5.99 7.41 -12.55
C ARG A 2 4.79 6.58 -12.05
N ILE A 3 4.13 7.02 -10.98
CA ILE A 3 2.99 6.31 -10.36
C ILE A 3 1.86 6.03 -11.37
N ALA A 4 1.48 7.01 -12.20
CA ALA A 4 0.42 6.84 -13.20
C ALA A 4 0.80 5.79 -14.28
N ARG A 5 2.08 5.71 -14.64
CA ARG A 5 2.58 4.68 -15.57
C ARG A 5 2.54 3.30 -14.92
N THR A 6 2.94 3.20 -13.65
CA THR A 6 2.87 1.95 -12.88
C THR A 6 1.44 1.46 -12.75
N PHE A 7 0.47 2.37 -12.54
CA PHE A 7 -0.95 2.02 -12.55
C PHE A 7 -1.39 1.50 -13.92
N SER A 8 -1.01 2.14 -15.03
CA SER A 8 -1.29 1.63 -16.39
C SER A 8 -0.73 0.22 -16.61
N ARG A 9 0.51 -0.03 -16.18
CA ARG A 9 1.16 -1.34 -16.29
C ARG A 9 0.47 -2.41 -15.44
N LEU A 10 -0.05 -2.04 -14.27
CA LEU A 10 -0.87 -2.92 -13.45
C LEU A 10 -2.15 -3.30 -14.20
N ILE A 11 -2.83 -2.35 -14.85
CA ILE A 11 -4.01 -2.67 -15.65
C ILE A 11 -3.68 -3.62 -16.82
N GLU A 12 -2.54 -3.41 -17.48
CA GLU A 12 -2.04 -4.33 -18.53
C GLU A 12 -1.78 -5.73 -17.98
N LEU A 13 -1.05 -5.82 -16.87
CA LEU A 13 -0.78 -7.08 -16.17
C LEU A 13 -2.08 -7.86 -15.87
N VAL A 14 -3.09 -7.19 -15.30
CA VAL A 14 -4.38 -7.79 -14.97
C VAL A 14 -5.08 -8.32 -16.24
N ASN A 15 -5.05 -7.53 -17.30
CA ASN A 15 -5.74 -7.84 -18.56
C ASN A 15 -5.07 -8.94 -19.40
N ASP A 16 -3.77 -9.15 -19.22
CA ASP A 16 -2.96 -10.02 -20.07
C ASP A 16 -2.67 -11.38 -19.41
N GLU A 17 -2.61 -11.45 -18.07
CA GLU A 17 -2.28 -12.68 -17.35
C GLU A 17 -3.49 -13.49 -16.84
N GLY A 18 -4.71 -13.10 -17.22
CA GLY A 18 -5.92 -13.91 -16.95
C GLY A 18 -6.40 -13.89 -15.50
N PHE A 19 -6.21 -12.77 -14.79
CA PHE A 19 -6.77 -12.57 -13.46
C PHE A 19 -8.30 -12.42 -13.51
N ASP A 20 -9.03 -12.97 -12.54
CA ASP A 20 -10.49 -12.91 -12.50
C ASP A 20 -11.07 -11.63 -11.87
N LEU A 21 -10.29 -10.99 -10.99
CA LEU A 21 -10.75 -9.87 -10.17
C LEU A 21 -9.59 -8.99 -9.70
N LEU A 22 -9.75 -7.67 -9.76
CA LEU A 22 -8.81 -6.71 -9.16
C LEU A 22 -9.36 -6.17 -7.83
N LEU A 23 -8.56 -6.20 -6.77
CA LEU A 23 -8.87 -5.58 -5.48
C LEU A 23 -7.95 -4.39 -5.22
N ILE A 24 -8.52 -3.23 -4.89
CA ILE A 24 -7.77 -2.02 -4.47
C ILE A 24 -8.22 -1.66 -3.05
N ALA A 25 -7.40 -2.00 -2.06
CA ALA A 25 -7.72 -1.89 -0.63
C ALA A 25 -7.38 -0.51 -0.03
N GLY A 26 -7.75 0.57 -0.72
CA GLY A 26 -7.56 1.95 -0.25
C GLY A 26 -6.43 2.73 -0.92
N ASP A 27 -6.44 4.03 -0.63
CA ASP A 27 -5.48 5.04 -1.09
C ASP A 27 -5.13 4.93 -2.58
N LEU A 28 -6.16 4.81 -3.42
CA LEU A 28 -6.02 4.96 -4.87
C LEU A 28 -5.58 6.39 -5.23
N PHE A 29 -6.01 7.37 -4.43
CA PHE A 29 -5.59 8.76 -4.54
C PHE A 29 -4.85 9.20 -3.28
N ASP A 30 -3.91 10.14 -3.44
CA ASP A 30 -3.17 10.73 -2.31
C ASP A 30 -4.01 11.74 -1.49
N SER A 31 -5.17 12.13 -2.01
CA SER A 31 -6.10 13.03 -1.32
C SER A 31 -7.56 12.75 -1.67
N ALA A 32 -8.46 13.18 -0.78
CA ALA A 32 -9.92 13.14 -1.00
C ALA A 32 -10.39 14.05 -2.15
N ARG A 33 -9.50 14.91 -2.67
CA ARG A 33 -9.75 15.81 -3.79
C ARG A 33 -8.59 15.73 -4.79
N PRO A 34 -8.46 14.62 -5.54
CA PRO A 34 -7.49 14.54 -6.60
C PRO A 34 -7.75 15.65 -7.63
N ASP A 35 -6.69 16.12 -8.28
CA ASP A 35 -6.85 17.02 -9.42
C ASP A 35 -7.54 16.32 -10.60
N ASP A 36 -8.12 17.12 -11.50
CA ASP A 36 -8.91 16.60 -12.63
C ASP A 36 -8.11 15.67 -13.55
N ASN A 37 -6.80 15.91 -13.73
CA ASN A 37 -5.96 15.06 -14.57
C ASN A 37 -5.73 13.70 -13.89
N THR A 38 -5.48 13.69 -12.58
CA THR A 38 -5.34 12.46 -11.81
C THR A 38 -6.62 11.63 -11.84
N LEU A 39 -7.78 12.25 -11.60
CA LEU A 39 -9.07 11.56 -11.67
C LEU A 39 -9.37 11.05 -13.08
N ALA A 40 -9.18 11.88 -14.11
CA ALA A 40 -9.39 11.49 -15.51
C ALA A 40 -8.47 10.33 -15.93
N SER A 41 -7.21 10.35 -15.49
CA SER A 41 -6.26 9.26 -15.71
C SER A 41 -6.75 7.97 -15.04
N ALA A 42 -7.16 8.02 -13.78
CA ALA A 42 -7.68 6.83 -13.08
C ALA A 42 -8.91 6.24 -13.78
N ILE A 43 -9.85 7.08 -14.20
CA ILE A 43 -11.04 6.66 -14.98
C ILE A 43 -10.61 6.00 -16.29
N ALA A 44 -9.70 6.64 -17.05
CA ALA A 44 -9.24 6.12 -18.33
C ALA A 44 -8.59 4.73 -18.18
N GLN A 45 -7.79 4.53 -17.12
CA GLN A 45 -7.15 3.25 -16.83
C GLN A 45 -8.16 2.19 -16.39
N LEU A 46 -9.04 2.50 -15.44
CA LEU A 46 -10.04 1.54 -14.95
C LEU A 46 -11.03 1.11 -16.05
N ARG A 47 -11.36 1.99 -17.01
CA ARG A 47 -12.19 1.63 -18.18
C ARG A 47 -11.55 0.60 -19.12
N ARG A 48 -10.23 0.40 -19.05
CA ARG A 48 -9.52 -0.60 -19.86
C ARG A 48 -9.59 -2.00 -19.24
N LEU A 49 -9.97 -2.14 -17.96
CA LEU A 49 -10.02 -3.44 -17.30
C LEU A 49 -11.03 -4.36 -17.98
N LYS A 50 -10.61 -5.59 -18.26
CA LYS A 50 -11.45 -6.66 -18.83
C LYS A 50 -12.17 -7.46 -17.75
N VAL A 51 -11.77 -7.31 -16.50
CA VAL A 51 -12.34 -7.98 -15.33
C VAL A 51 -12.95 -6.97 -14.36
N PRO A 52 -13.81 -7.41 -13.42
CA PRO A 52 -14.32 -6.52 -12.40
C PRO A 52 -13.21 -6.02 -11.48
N ALA A 53 -13.41 -4.83 -10.91
CA ALA A 53 -12.58 -4.32 -9.83
C ALA A 53 -13.45 -3.97 -8.62
N VAL A 54 -12.96 -4.29 -7.43
CA VAL A 54 -13.55 -3.86 -6.16
C VAL A 54 -12.60 -2.88 -5.50
N LEU A 55 -13.11 -1.69 -5.23
CA LEU A 55 -12.37 -0.61 -4.59
C LEU A 55 -12.91 -0.39 -3.18
N LEU A 56 -11.99 -0.22 -2.26
CA LEU A 56 -12.22 0.28 -0.92
C LEU A 56 -11.52 1.64 -0.81
N PRO A 57 -12.17 2.70 -0.31
CA PRO A 57 -11.48 3.95 0.01
C PRO A 57 -10.56 3.82 1.23
N GLY A 58 -9.45 4.54 1.22
CA GLY A 58 -8.48 4.58 2.31
C GLY A 58 -8.60 5.83 3.18
N ASN A 59 -7.57 6.11 3.98
CA ASN A 59 -7.55 7.28 4.86
C ASN A 59 -7.17 8.58 4.14
N HIS A 60 -6.46 8.50 3.01
CA HIS A 60 -6.05 9.67 2.22
C HIS A 60 -7.17 10.16 1.30
N ASP A 61 -7.92 9.25 0.71
CA ASP A 61 -8.92 9.52 -0.32
C ASP A 61 -10.37 9.31 0.14
N ARG A 62 -10.62 9.61 1.42
CA ARG A 62 -11.94 9.47 2.04
C ARG A 62 -13.04 10.10 1.17
N PRO A 63 -14.10 9.34 0.81
CA PRO A 63 -15.14 9.86 -0.03
C PRO A 63 -15.88 11.02 0.66
N ASN A 64 -16.31 11.99 -0.14
CA ASN A 64 -17.21 13.02 0.36
C ASN A 64 -18.50 12.35 0.88
N PRO A 65 -18.92 12.59 2.15
CA PRO A 65 -20.08 11.91 2.72
C PRO A 65 -21.41 12.18 1.99
N ARG A 66 -21.51 13.28 1.23
CA ARG A 66 -22.72 13.64 0.49
C ARG A 66 -22.70 13.15 -0.94
N SER A 67 -21.58 13.34 -1.65
CA SER A 67 -21.50 13.04 -3.09
C SER A 67 -20.81 11.70 -3.41
N GLY A 68 -20.10 11.10 -2.45
CA GLY A 68 -19.26 9.92 -2.68
C GLY A 68 -18.02 10.19 -3.54
N TYR A 69 -17.74 11.44 -3.90
CA TYR A 69 -16.55 11.83 -4.67
C TYR A 69 -15.24 11.46 -3.93
N PRO A 70 -14.17 11.02 -4.61
CA PRO A 70 -14.06 10.83 -6.08
C PRO A 70 -14.62 9.50 -6.57
N TYR A 71 -14.85 8.57 -5.66
CA TYR A 71 -15.23 7.19 -5.99
C TYR A 71 -16.59 7.03 -6.67
N ALA A 72 -17.54 7.93 -6.41
CA ALA A 72 -18.80 7.98 -7.13
C ALA A 72 -18.61 8.26 -8.63
N GLU A 73 -17.63 9.09 -9.01
CA GLU A 73 -17.28 9.33 -10.42
C GLU A 73 -16.65 8.09 -11.06
N LEU A 74 -15.80 7.37 -10.31
CA LEU A 74 -15.24 6.10 -10.80
C LEU A 74 -16.34 5.09 -11.07
N ARG A 75 -17.25 4.91 -10.10
CA ARG A 75 -18.39 3.98 -10.21
C ARG A 75 -19.34 4.35 -11.35
N SER A 76 -19.60 5.65 -11.58
CA SER A 76 -20.51 6.08 -12.64
C SER A 76 -19.91 5.94 -14.04
N ARG A 77 -18.59 6.08 -14.18
CA ARG A 77 -17.89 6.08 -15.48
C ARG A 77 -17.20 4.76 -15.85
N CYS A 78 -17.06 3.84 -14.89
CA CYS A 78 -16.42 2.53 -15.06
C CYS A 78 -17.39 1.42 -14.64
N HIS A 79 -18.07 0.79 -15.62
CA HIS A 79 -19.18 -0.15 -15.38
C HIS A 79 -18.76 -1.45 -14.66
N ASN A 80 -17.49 -1.82 -14.76
CA ASN A 80 -16.89 -2.99 -14.12
C ASN A 80 -16.29 -2.69 -12.74
N VAL A 81 -16.43 -1.45 -12.25
CA VAL A 81 -15.92 -1.02 -10.94
C VAL A 81 -17.03 -1.02 -9.91
N ARG A 82 -16.83 -1.77 -8.83
CA ARG A 82 -17.66 -1.75 -7.62
C ARG A 82 -16.89 -1.05 -6.51
N VAL A 83 -17.58 -0.23 -5.72
CA VAL A 83 -16.94 0.51 -4.63
C VAL A 83 -17.76 0.38 -3.35
N PHE A 84 -17.08 0.05 -2.25
CA PHE A 84 -17.65 0.22 -0.91
C PHE A 84 -17.61 1.71 -0.54
N LEU A 85 -18.77 2.35 -0.44
CA LEU A 85 -18.90 3.78 -0.12
C LEU A 85 -19.51 4.06 1.26
N GLN A 86 -20.12 3.04 1.86
CA GLN A 86 -20.83 3.16 3.12
C GLN A 86 -19.96 2.66 4.28
N PRO A 87 -20.08 3.27 5.48
CA PRO A 87 -19.36 2.82 6.68
C PRO A 87 -19.91 1.51 7.25
N GLU A 88 -21.11 1.10 6.86
CA GLU A 88 -21.70 -0.18 7.22
C GLU A 88 -20.99 -1.36 6.53
N PRO A 89 -20.87 -2.52 7.22
CA PRO A 89 -20.42 -3.76 6.59
C PRO A 89 -21.27 -4.10 5.36
N ALA A 90 -20.62 -4.28 4.21
CA ALA A 90 -21.27 -4.67 2.97
C ALA A 90 -20.49 -5.79 2.26
N ALA A 91 -21.13 -6.39 1.25
CA ALA A 91 -20.56 -7.46 0.45
C ALA A 91 -20.93 -7.31 -1.03
N PHE A 92 -20.01 -7.71 -1.91
CA PHE A 92 -20.25 -7.92 -3.33
C PHE A 92 -20.06 -9.39 -3.67
N GLU A 93 -21.08 -9.97 -4.28
CA GLU A 93 -21.09 -11.38 -4.67
C GLU A 93 -20.61 -11.53 -6.12
N PHE A 94 -19.84 -12.59 -6.35
CA PHE A 94 -19.35 -13.02 -7.65
C PHE A 94 -19.66 -14.52 -7.83
N PRO A 95 -20.92 -14.88 -8.15
CA PRO A 95 -21.35 -16.27 -8.22
C PRO A 95 -20.54 -17.12 -9.20
N GLY A 96 -20.14 -16.55 -10.34
CA GLY A 96 -19.30 -17.24 -11.33
C GLY A 96 -17.89 -17.60 -10.83
N LEU A 97 -17.45 -16.98 -9.74
CA LEU A 97 -16.17 -17.27 -9.07
C LEU A 97 -16.35 -18.02 -7.75
N GLY A 98 -17.60 -18.32 -7.35
CA GLY A 98 -17.89 -18.84 -6.00
C GLY A 98 -17.39 -17.92 -4.88
N LEU A 99 -17.26 -16.61 -5.15
CA LEU A 99 -16.57 -15.65 -4.28
C LEU A 99 -17.50 -14.57 -3.72
N VAL A 100 -17.28 -14.19 -2.47
CA VAL A 100 -17.82 -12.97 -1.86
C VAL A 100 -16.68 -12.08 -1.38
N VAL A 101 -16.73 -10.82 -1.77
CA VAL A 101 -15.82 -9.78 -1.28
C VAL A 101 -16.57 -8.89 -0.30
N TYR A 102 -16.04 -8.71 0.90
CA TYR A 102 -16.61 -7.88 1.96
C TYR A 102 -15.78 -6.61 2.16
N GLY A 103 -16.41 -5.52 2.58
CA GLY A 103 -15.70 -4.28 2.88
C GLY A 103 -16.62 -3.19 3.45
N ARG A 104 -15.99 -2.10 3.90
CA ARG A 104 -16.67 -0.87 4.37
C ARG A 104 -15.77 0.35 4.18
N ALA A 105 -16.35 1.49 3.80
CA ALA A 105 -15.62 2.75 3.62
C ALA A 105 -15.29 3.38 4.99
N GLY A 106 -14.23 2.88 5.64
CA GLY A 106 -13.88 3.25 7.02
C GLY A 106 -14.89 2.72 8.04
N ALA A 107 -14.48 2.70 9.32
CA ALA A 107 -15.40 2.39 10.42
C ALA A 107 -16.05 3.68 10.96
N HIS A 108 -17.28 3.55 11.49
CA HIS A 108 -17.98 4.64 12.19
C HIS A 108 -17.14 5.25 13.33
N ASP A 109 -16.42 4.40 14.08
CA ASP A 109 -15.46 4.83 15.08
C ASP A 109 -14.03 4.56 14.58
N PRO A 110 -13.15 5.57 14.47
CA PRO A 110 -11.75 5.36 14.09
C PRO A 110 -10.94 4.50 15.07
N ARG A 111 -11.49 4.10 16.21
CA ARG A 111 -10.86 3.22 17.20
C ARG A 111 -11.30 1.77 17.05
N THR A 112 -12.30 1.47 16.22
CA THR A 112 -12.77 0.11 16.01
C THR A 112 -12.10 -0.53 14.81
N SER A 113 -11.94 -1.85 14.90
CA SER A 113 -11.36 -2.62 13.82
C SER A 113 -12.29 -2.67 12.61
N PRO A 114 -11.76 -2.43 11.39
CA PRO A 114 -12.54 -2.48 10.17
C PRO A 114 -12.97 -3.92 9.79
N LEU A 115 -12.48 -4.94 10.50
CA LEU A 115 -12.82 -6.35 10.27
C LEU A 115 -14.09 -6.83 10.99
N LEU A 116 -14.69 -6.01 11.86
CA LEU A 116 -15.76 -6.46 12.77
C LEU A 116 -17.18 -6.27 12.21
N GLY A 117 -18.06 -7.25 12.37
CA GLY A 117 -19.48 -7.11 12.05
C GLY A 117 -19.87 -7.49 10.62
N PHE A 118 -19.03 -8.25 9.93
CA PHE A 118 -19.45 -8.94 8.70
C PHE A 118 -20.14 -10.26 9.03
N GLU A 119 -21.11 -10.64 8.20
CA GLU A 119 -21.79 -11.92 8.29
C GLU A 119 -21.47 -12.76 7.06
N LYS A 120 -21.12 -14.03 7.28
CA LYS A 120 -20.75 -14.95 6.20
C LYS A 120 -21.97 -15.26 5.33
N ARG A 121 -21.88 -14.97 4.02
CA ARG A 121 -22.89 -15.33 3.03
C ARG A 121 -22.85 -16.84 2.75
N PRO A 122 -23.97 -17.58 2.88
CA PRO A 122 -23.99 -19.00 2.55
C PRO A 122 -23.95 -19.21 1.03
N GLY A 123 -23.51 -20.40 0.60
CA GLY A 123 -23.55 -20.81 -0.82
C GLY A 123 -22.37 -20.35 -1.68
N PHE A 124 -21.31 -19.82 -1.07
CA PHE A 124 -20.07 -19.43 -1.74
C PHE A 124 -18.90 -20.22 -1.17
N SER A 125 -17.95 -20.58 -2.03
CA SER A 125 -16.74 -21.33 -1.63
C SER A 125 -15.72 -20.42 -0.96
N PHE A 126 -15.60 -19.17 -1.42
CA PHE A 126 -14.54 -18.27 -1.01
C PHE A 126 -15.06 -16.95 -0.44
N HIS A 127 -14.37 -16.47 0.58
CA HIS A 127 -14.69 -15.23 1.29
C HIS A 127 -13.44 -14.38 1.47
N VAL A 128 -13.45 -13.18 0.90
CA VAL A 128 -12.35 -12.21 0.99
C VAL A 128 -12.83 -10.96 1.71
N ILE A 129 -12.14 -10.54 2.76
CA ILE A 129 -12.41 -9.23 3.40
C ILE A 129 -11.37 -8.22 2.94
N MET A 130 -11.83 -7.08 2.42
CA MET A 130 -11.01 -5.90 2.19
C MET A 130 -11.12 -4.97 3.40
N ALA A 131 -9.98 -4.53 3.93
CA ALA A 131 -9.93 -3.56 5.00
C ALA A 131 -8.77 -2.58 4.83
N HIS A 132 -9.00 -1.33 5.24
CA HIS A 132 -7.98 -0.31 5.24
C HIS A 132 -7.77 0.19 6.67
N GLY A 133 -6.62 -0.12 7.25
CA GLY A 133 -6.33 0.11 8.65
C GLY A 133 -4.99 -0.47 9.08
N SER A 134 -4.50 -0.03 10.23
CA SER A 134 -3.16 -0.40 10.70
C SER A 134 -3.19 -1.63 11.61
N TYR A 135 -2.46 -2.67 11.24
CA TYR A 135 -2.23 -3.81 12.11
C TYR A 135 -1.33 -3.41 13.30
N VAL A 136 -1.76 -3.79 14.50
CA VAL A 136 -1.06 -3.50 15.75
C VAL A 136 -0.15 -4.68 16.08
N ILE A 137 1.14 -4.51 15.81
CA ILE A 137 2.18 -5.44 16.23
C ILE A 137 2.43 -5.25 17.74
N PRO A 138 2.15 -6.26 18.59
CA PRO A 138 2.34 -6.17 20.03
C PRO A 138 3.78 -5.78 20.37
N GLY A 139 3.94 -4.75 21.21
CA GLY A 139 5.25 -4.27 21.67
C GLY A 139 6.04 -3.43 20.65
N LEU A 140 5.66 -3.40 19.38
CA LEU A 140 6.38 -2.67 18.33
C LEU A 140 5.63 -1.44 17.82
N THR A 141 4.31 -1.51 17.72
CA THR A 141 3.48 -0.41 17.19
C THR A 141 2.38 -0.01 18.15
N LYS A 142 1.99 1.26 18.12
CA LYS A 142 0.83 1.77 18.87
C LYS A 142 -0.42 1.70 17.99
N PRO A 143 -1.62 1.48 18.56
CA PRO A 143 -2.87 1.59 17.83
C PRO A 143 -3.00 2.95 17.13
N LYS A 144 -3.32 2.90 15.84
CA LYS A 144 -3.66 4.07 15.01
C LYS A 144 -5.16 4.05 14.72
N ARG A 145 -5.60 4.83 13.71
CA ARG A 145 -6.98 4.72 13.22
C ARG A 145 -7.21 3.36 12.61
N PHE A 146 -8.41 2.82 12.84
CA PHE A 146 -8.85 1.52 12.37
C PHE A 146 -7.85 0.41 12.75
N PRO A 147 -7.53 0.28 14.06
CA PRO A 147 -6.54 -0.69 14.50
C PRO A 147 -7.05 -2.10 14.22
N ILE A 148 -6.17 -2.96 13.70
CA ILE A 148 -6.44 -4.38 13.51
C ILE A 148 -5.52 -5.14 14.44
N ASP A 149 -6.06 -6.05 15.24
CA ASP A 149 -5.26 -6.90 16.12
C ASP A 149 -5.41 -8.40 15.81
N ASP A 150 -4.67 -9.22 16.55
CA ASP A 150 -4.69 -10.68 16.39
C ASP A 150 -6.06 -11.30 16.68
N LYS A 151 -6.86 -10.70 17.58
CA LYS A 151 -8.19 -11.22 17.91
C LYS A 151 -9.16 -10.97 16.77
N ASP A 152 -9.07 -9.81 16.13
CA ASP A 152 -9.89 -9.47 14.98
C ASP A 152 -9.65 -10.44 13.81
N LEU A 153 -8.37 -10.73 13.52
CA LEU A 153 -7.99 -11.67 12.46
C LEU A 153 -8.44 -13.10 12.79
N ALA A 154 -8.22 -13.56 14.03
CA ALA A 154 -8.61 -14.91 14.46
C ALA A 154 -10.13 -15.13 14.46
N ALA A 155 -10.93 -14.08 14.67
CA ALA A 155 -12.38 -14.14 14.62
C ALA A 155 -12.95 -14.07 13.18
N CYS A 156 -12.10 -13.80 12.19
CA CYS A 156 -12.51 -13.62 10.81
C CYS A 156 -12.82 -14.96 10.13
N PHE A 157 -14.00 -15.07 9.51
CA PHE A 157 -14.41 -16.26 8.76
C PHE A 157 -13.83 -16.35 7.33
N ALA A 158 -13.08 -15.32 6.91
CA ALA A 158 -12.56 -15.19 5.57
C ALA A 158 -11.51 -16.27 5.27
N ASP A 159 -11.28 -16.50 3.98
CA ASP A 159 -10.14 -17.28 3.50
C ASP A 159 -8.90 -16.37 3.35
N TYR A 160 -9.14 -15.11 2.97
CA TYR A 160 -8.11 -14.11 2.74
C TYR A 160 -8.56 -12.71 3.18
N VAL A 161 -7.62 -11.93 3.74
CA VAL A 161 -7.83 -10.54 4.14
C VAL A 161 -6.88 -9.63 3.36
N ALA A 162 -7.45 -8.84 2.45
CA ALA A 162 -6.75 -7.83 1.66
C ALA A 162 -6.65 -6.52 2.45
N LEU A 163 -5.46 -6.20 2.95
CA LEU A 163 -5.22 -5.01 3.77
C LEU A 163 -4.56 -3.88 2.96
N GLY A 164 -4.93 -2.65 3.28
CA GLY A 164 -4.22 -1.42 2.90
C GLY A 164 -4.01 -0.48 4.09
N ASP A 165 -3.18 0.56 3.90
CA ASP A 165 -2.65 1.58 4.87
C ASP A 165 -1.12 1.51 4.96
N TRP A 166 -0.55 0.31 4.95
CA TRP A 166 0.90 0.13 5.01
C TRP A 166 1.52 0.15 3.61
N HIS A 167 2.59 0.91 3.44
CA HIS A 167 3.26 1.08 2.14
C HIS A 167 4.21 -0.07 1.77
N GLY A 168 4.59 -0.91 2.73
CA GLY A 168 5.41 -2.09 2.50
C GLY A 168 4.57 -3.34 2.26
N CYS A 169 4.90 -4.10 1.23
CA CYS A 169 4.35 -5.42 0.97
C CYS A 169 4.73 -6.37 2.10
N ARG A 170 3.73 -6.97 2.77
CA ARG A 170 3.98 -7.89 3.86
C ARG A 170 2.79 -8.79 4.18
N GLU A 171 3.12 -9.98 4.64
CA GLU A 171 2.19 -10.86 5.34
C GLU A 171 2.02 -10.41 6.81
N VAL A 172 0.78 -10.41 7.28
CA VAL A 172 0.41 -10.17 8.68
C VAL A 172 0.32 -11.50 9.39
N ARG A 173 1.49 -11.98 9.85
CA ARG A 173 1.69 -13.30 10.46
C ARG A 173 1.35 -14.47 9.51
N THR A 174 1.96 -15.62 9.72
CA THR A 174 1.69 -16.84 8.94
C THR A 174 0.45 -17.62 9.41
N ALA A 175 -0.43 -17.00 10.20
CA ALA A 175 -1.63 -17.65 10.75
C ALA A 175 -2.84 -17.49 9.81
N ARG A 176 -3.92 -18.25 10.04
CA ARG A 176 -5.15 -18.16 9.23
C ARG A 176 -6.15 -17.16 9.85
N PRO A 177 -6.90 -16.40 9.02
CA PRO A 177 -6.81 -16.35 7.56
C PRO A 177 -5.54 -15.64 7.08
N ALA A 178 -5.11 -15.95 5.85
CA ALA A 178 -3.98 -15.25 5.26
C ALA A 178 -4.34 -13.76 5.14
N ALA A 179 -3.56 -12.89 5.75
CA ALA A 179 -3.81 -11.45 5.78
C ALA A 179 -2.58 -10.72 5.28
N TRP A 180 -2.74 -9.85 4.29
CA TRP A 180 -1.61 -9.25 3.60
C TRP A 180 -1.83 -7.79 3.29
N TYR A 181 -0.79 -6.99 3.50
CA TYR A 181 -0.64 -5.68 2.88
C TYR A 181 0.09 -5.84 1.55
N SER A 182 -0.48 -5.33 0.46
CA SER A 182 0.20 -5.30 -0.84
C SER A 182 1.31 -4.25 -0.90
N GLY A 183 1.23 -3.23 -0.05
CA GLY A 183 2.11 -2.06 -0.11
C GLY A 183 1.70 -1.07 -1.20
N GLY A 184 2.50 -0.01 -1.34
CA GLY A 184 2.39 0.91 -2.47
C GLY A 184 2.99 0.29 -3.74
N PRO A 185 2.42 0.54 -4.94
CA PRO A 185 2.97 0.05 -6.20
C PRO A 185 4.27 0.76 -6.60
N GLU A 186 4.64 1.83 -5.91
CA GLU A 186 5.93 2.53 -6.00
C GLU A 186 6.33 2.98 -4.59
N PRO A 187 7.64 3.06 -4.28
CA PRO A 187 8.10 3.81 -3.12
C PRO A 187 7.78 5.31 -3.31
N LEU A 188 7.15 5.89 -2.30
CA LEU A 188 6.80 7.30 -2.22
C LEU A 188 7.81 8.08 -1.34
N LYS A 189 8.47 7.38 -0.42
CA LYS A 189 9.44 7.97 0.53
C LYS A 189 10.70 7.11 0.61
N PHE A 190 11.79 7.72 1.08
CA PHE A 190 13.00 6.99 1.47
C PHE A 190 12.68 5.96 2.56
N GLY A 191 13.38 4.82 2.51
CA GLY A 191 13.18 3.72 3.46
C GLY A 191 11.98 2.82 3.19
N GLU A 192 11.26 2.99 2.07
CA GLU A 192 10.14 2.09 1.67
C GLU A 192 10.62 0.93 0.79
N ASP A 193 11.62 0.18 1.26
CA ASP A 193 12.26 -0.93 0.53
C ASP A 193 11.30 -2.09 0.20
N ALA A 194 10.29 -2.29 1.05
CA ALA A 194 9.23 -3.26 0.84
C ALA A 194 8.11 -2.80 -0.14
N ALA A 195 8.20 -1.60 -0.74
CA ALA A 195 7.23 -1.13 -1.73
C ALA A 195 7.54 -1.60 -3.16
N GLY A 196 6.60 -1.35 -4.07
CA GLY A 196 6.74 -1.65 -5.49
C GLY A 196 6.09 -2.97 -5.94
N PHE A 197 5.13 -3.46 -5.18
CA PHE A 197 4.49 -4.76 -5.42
C PHE A 197 2.98 -4.65 -5.59
N VAL A 198 2.42 -5.68 -6.21
CA VAL A 198 1.03 -6.10 -6.07
C VAL A 198 1.03 -7.55 -5.59
N LEU A 199 -0.11 -8.03 -5.09
CA LEU A 199 -0.25 -9.42 -4.66
C LEU A 199 -1.07 -10.19 -5.69
N GLU A 200 -0.48 -11.23 -6.26
CA GLU A 200 -1.21 -12.30 -6.94
C GLU A 200 -1.75 -13.25 -5.88
N VAL A 201 -3.08 -13.35 -5.78
CA VAL A 201 -3.76 -14.20 -4.81
C VAL A 201 -4.51 -15.28 -5.55
N ARG A 202 -4.20 -16.54 -5.25
CA ARG A 202 -4.93 -17.70 -5.75
C ARG A 202 -5.69 -18.33 -4.59
N LEU A 203 -6.99 -18.51 -4.80
CA LEU A 203 -7.90 -19.15 -3.86
C LEU A 203 -8.20 -20.54 -4.41
N GLY A 204 -7.85 -21.58 -3.66
CA GLY A 204 -8.08 -22.97 -4.01
C GLY A 204 -8.78 -23.73 -2.89
N ASP A 205 -9.48 -24.78 -3.25
CA ASP A 205 -10.13 -25.68 -2.30
C ASP A 205 -9.12 -26.66 -1.66
N GLY A 206 -9.45 -27.16 -0.47
CA GLY A 206 -8.69 -28.24 0.17
C GLY A 206 -7.24 -27.85 0.52
N PRO A 207 -6.24 -28.73 0.25
CA PRO A 207 -4.85 -28.50 0.67
C PRO A 207 -4.14 -27.37 -0.10
N GLU A 208 -4.65 -26.93 -1.26
CA GLU A 208 -4.08 -25.80 -2.00
C GLU A 208 -4.27 -24.48 -1.25
N GLY A 209 -5.41 -24.30 -0.56
CA GLY A 209 -5.70 -23.16 0.29
C GLY A 209 -5.54 -21.80 -0.39
N VAL A 210 -5.08 -20.80 0.37
CA VAL A 210 -4.77 -19.46 -0.15
C VAL A 210 -3.29 -19.37 -0.43
N ARG A 211 -2.92 -19.08 -1.69
CA ARG A 211 -1.54 -18.81 -2.10
C ARG A 211 -1.40 -17.35 -2.49
N VAL A 212 -0.48 -16.65 -1.84
CA VAL A 212 -0.19 -15.25 -2.10
C VAL A 212 1.23 -15.11 -2.62
N VAL A 213 1.41 -14.45 -3.76
CA VAL A 213 2.71 -14.20 -4.39
C VAL A 213 2.88 -12.70 -4.65
N PRO A 214 3.84 -12.03 -4.00
CA PRO A 214 4.21 -10.67 -4.38
C PRO A 214 4.78 -10.61 -5.79
N ARG A 215 4.19 -9.76 -6.64
CA ARG A 215 4.66 -9.48 -8.00
C ARG A 215 5.16 -8.04 -8.06
N ARG A 216 6.43 -7.85 -8.44
CA ARG A 216 7.00 -6.51 -8.57
C ARG A 216 6.41 -5.80 -9.79
N VAL A 217 5.85 -4.62 -9.57
CA VAL A 217 5.32 -3.72 -10.61
C VAL A 217 6.03 -2.38 -10.64
N GLY A 218 6.59 -1.95 -9.50
CA GLY A 218 7.24 -0.66 -9.37
C GLY A 218 8.49 -0.54 -10.23
N GLU A 219 8.66 0.63 -10.85
CA GLU A 219 9.87 1.03 -11.55
C GLU A 219 10.95 1.42 -10.56
N ALA A 220 10.60 2.13 -9.48
CA ALA A 220 11.57 2.54 -8.47
C ALA A 220 11.81 1.45 -7.42
N ARG A 221 13.00 1.48 -6.83
CA ARG A 221 13.42 0.66 -5.68
C ARG A 221 13.88 1.61 -4.60
N ALA A 222 13.44 1.40 -3.37
CA ALA A 222 14.02 2.11 -2.23
C ALA A 222 15.03 1.20 -1.53
N ARG A 223 16.13 1.78 -1.06
CA ARG A 223 17.15 1.09 -0.28
C ARG A 223 17.69 2.04 0.77
N ALA A 224 17.93 1.52 1.97
CA ALA A 224 18.64 2.24 3.02
C ALA A 224 19.98 1.54 3.28
N GLU A 225 21.06 2.29 3.33
CA GLU A 225 22.41 1.78 3.57
C GLU A 225 23.18 2.67 4.54
N GLU A 226 24.04 2.05 5.36
CA GLU A 226 25.05 2.76 6.13
C GLU A 226 26.37 2.70 5.35
N LEU A 227 26.99 3.86 5.15
CA LEU A 227 28.28 4.00 4.48
C LEU A 227 29.32 4.48 5.48
N ASP A 228 30.35 3.66 5.69
CA ASP A 228 31.50 4.02 6.50
C ASP A 228 32.50 4.83 5.65
N LEU A 229 32.80 6.04 6.12
CA LEU A 229 33.71 6.98 5.47
C LEU A 229 35.10 7.00 6.12
N SER A 230 35.37 6.13 7.08
CA SER A 230 36.62 6.13 7.88
C SER A 230 37.92 5.95 7.06
N GLY A 231 37.82 5.49 5.81
CA GLY A 231 38.94 5.35 4.87
C GLY A 231 38.95 6.35 3.72
N LEU A 232 38.10 7.38 3.73
CA LEU A 232 38.01 8.37 2.65
C LEU A 232 38.75 9.66 3.04
N HIS A 233 39.52 10.21 2.10
CA HIS A 233 40.46 11.31 2.31
C HIS A 233 40.02 12.61 1.60
N GLY A 234 38.72 12.84 1.49
CA GLY A 234 38.17 14.11 1.03
C GLY A 234 36.85 13.99 0.27
N PRO A 235 36.28 15.13 -0.17
CA PRO A 235 35.00 15.16 -0.90
C PRO A 235 35.02 14.37 -2.22
N GLU A 236 36.18 14.26 -2.87
CA GLU A 236 36.33 13.54 -4.14
C GLU A 236 36.11 12.03 -3.98
N ASP A 237 36.62 11.44 -2.90
CA ASP A 237 36.44 10.02 -2.59
C ASP A 237 34.97 9.69 -2.29
N VAL A 238 34.30 10.56 -1.51
CA VAL A 238 32.87 10.46 -1.25
C VAL A 238 32.10 10.56 -2.56
N HIS A 239 32.46 11.51 -3.43
CA HIS A 239 31.83 11.66 -4.73
C HIS A 239 32.01 10.42 -5.61
N ALA A 240 33.20 9.81 -5.63
CA ALA A 240 33.47 8.60 -6.39
C ALA A 240 32.59 7.43 -5.93
N VAL A 241 32.44 7.24 -4.62
CA VAL A 241 31.55 6.22 -4.04
C VAL A 241 30.10 6.48 -4.43
N LEU A 242 29.61 7.72 -4.27
CA LEU A 242 28.23 8.09 -4.63
C LEU A 242 27.97 7.99 -6.13
N ALA A 243 28.95 8.31 -6.97
CA ALA A 243 28.86 8.19 -8.42
C ALA A 243 28.72 6.73 -8.84
N GLY A 244 29.41 5.80 -8.17
CA GLY A 244 29.28 4.36 -8.37
C GLY A 244 27.90 3.80 -7.98
N MET A 245 27.13 4.53 -7.17
CA MET A 245 25.79 4.13 -6.72
C MET A 245 24.65 4.72 -7.57
N LYS A 246 24.96 5.48 -8.62
CA LYS A 246 23.95 6.14 -9.46
C LYS A 246 23.09 5.11 -10.21
N ASP A 247 21.83 5.01 -9.81
CA ASP A 247 20.78 4.26 -10.51
C ASP A 247 19.52 5.12 -10.60
N ARG A 248 19.02 5.35 -11.83
CA ARG A 248 17.84 6.19 -12.10
C ARG A 248 16.54 5.66 -11.50
N THR A 249 16.55 4.39 -11.09
CA THR A 249 15.42 3.71 -10.45
C THR A 249 15.58 3.61 -8.94
N LEU A 250 16.72 4.00 -8.38
CA LEU A 250 17.01 3.84 -6.96
C LEU A 250 16.71 5.12 -6.17
N MET A 251 15.89 4.97 -5.14
CA MET A 251 15.75 5.92 -4.02
C MET A 251 16.65 5.44 -2.88
N LEU A 252 17.82 6.04 -2.74
CA LEU A 252 18.83 5.63 -1.77
C LEU A 252 18.83 6.56 -0.55
N GLU A 253 18.55 6.00 0.63
CA GLU A 253 18.80 6.65 1.93
C GLU A 253 20.19 6.24 2.43
N LEU A 254 21.10 7.20 2.57
CA LEU A 254 22.45 6.95 3.08
C LEU A 254 22.60 7.49 4.49
N ARG A 255 23.05 6.63 5.40
CA ARG A 255 23.55 7.03 6.71
C ARG A 255 25.07 7.03 6.65
N LEU A 256 25.65 8.21 6.73
CA LEU A 256 27.10 8.37 6.69
C LEU A 256 27.65 8.22 8.10
N ARG A 257 28.56 7.26 8.29
CA ARG A 257 29.32 7.12 9.53
C ARG A 257 30.74 7.58 9.27
N ALA A 258 31.16 8.62 9.99
CA ALA A 258 32.54 9.09 9.98
C ALA A 258 33.04 9.22 11.42
N VAL A 259 34.32 8.97 11.64
CA VAL A 259 35.01 9.33 12.88
C VAL A 259 35.76 10.63 12.61
N GLY A 260 35.34 11.74 13.21
CA GLY A 260 36.07 13.02 13.17
C GLY A 260 35.93 13.87 11.90
N LEU A 261 34.89 13.66 11.08
CA LEU A 261 34.58 14.55 9.93
C LEU A 261 33.24 15.24 10.12
N GLU A 262 33.24 16.57 10.10
CA GLU A 262 32.02 17.39 10.01
C GLU A 262 31.62 17.54 8.54
N PHE A 263 30.40 17.11 8.18
CA PHE A 263 29.83 17.34 6.86
C PHE A 263 28.50 18.09 6.97
N ASN A 264 28.39 19.25 6.33
CA ASN A 264 27.15 19.97 6.08
C ASN A 264 27.00 20.20 4.57
N GLY A 265 26.00 19.57 3.93
CA GLY A 265 25.71 19.77 2.51
C GLY A 265 24.50 19.00 1.98
N VAL A 266 23.83 19.55 0.97
CA VAL A 266 22.75 18.90 0.20
C VAL A 266 23.33 18.49 -1.16
N TYR A 267 23.17 17.22 -1.56
CA TYR A 267 23.69 16.70 -2.83
C TYR A 267 22.52 16.49 -3.83
N PRO A 268 22.14 17.53 -4.59
CA PRO A 268 20.95 17.49 -5.45
C PRO A 268 21.06 16.48 -6.60
N GLU A 269 22.26 16.10 -7.02
CA GLU A 269 22.47 15.20 -8.17
C GLU A 269 22.15 13.72 -7.90
N VAL A 270 22.05 13.33 -6.63
CA VAL A 270 21.74 11.96 -6.18
C VAL A 270 20.42 11.85 -5.41
N GLY A 271 19.69 12.97 -5.28
CA GLY A 271 18.44 12.99 -4.51
C GLY A 271 18.62 12.56 -3.04
N CYS A 272 19.80 12.76 -2.46
CA CYS A 272 20.13 12.30 -1.11
C CYS A 272 19.88 13.40 -0.07
N LYS A 273 19.25 13.05 1.06
CA LYS A 273 19.16 13.91 2.24
C LYS A 273 20.09 13.35 3.32
N VAL A 274 21.17 14.07 3.60
CA VAL A 274 22.14 13.72 4.66
C VAL A 274 21.67 14.35 5.97
N GLY A 275 21.64 13.58 7.06
CA GLY A 275 21.39 14.09 8.41
C GLY A 275 22.42 13.55 9.39
N SER A 276 22.98 14.41 10.23
CA SER A 276 23.86 14.00 11.34
C SER A 276 23.01 13.37 12.45
N GLY A 277 23.25 12.09 12.72
CA GLY A 277 22.59 11.37 13.80
C GLY A 277 23.33 11.53 15.12
N ASP A 278 23.23 12.69 15.76
CA ASP A 278 23.67 12.81 17.15
C ASP A 278 22.57 12.29 18.09
N ARG A 279 22.79 11.11 18.66
CA ARG A 279 21.98 10.66 19.81
C ARG A 279 22.48 11.37 21.06
N GLN A 280 22.03 12.60 21.30
CA GLN A 280 21.92 13.14 22.66
C GLN A 280 20.61 13.92 22.86
N THR A 281 20.05 13.73 24.05
CA THR A 281 18.75 14.14 24.58
C THR A 281 18.56 15.66 24.73
N GLY A 282 17.41 16.23 24.33
CA GLY A 282 17.00 17.61 24.67
C GLY A 282 15.87 18.18 23.80
N PRO A 283 15.03 19.11 24.29
CA PRO A 283 13.66 19.31 23.80
C PRO A 283 13.55 20.04 22.47
N SER A 284 12.43 19.78 21.79
CA SER A 284 12.04 20.34 20.50
C SER A 284 12.00 21.88 20.49
N GLU A 285 12.67 22.48 19.52
CA GLU A 285 12.27 23.78 19.00
C GLU A 285 11.58 23.61 17.65
N ARG A 286 10.34 24.13 17.59
CA ARG A 286 9.56 24.29 16.37
C ARG A 286 10.19 25.42 15.56
N LEU A 287 10.34 25.21 14.26
CA LEU A 287 10.46 26.31 13.31
C LEU A 287 9.26 26.29 12.36
N ARG A 288 8.75 27.49 12.14
CA ARG A 288 7.51 27.88 11.48
C ARG A 288 7.52 27.60 9.99
#